data_AF-A0A0D6P9M1-F1
#
_entry.id   AF-A0A0D6P9M1-F1
#
_cell.length_a   1.000
_cell.length_b   1.000
_cell.length_c   1.000
_cell.angle_alpha   90.00
_cell.angle_beta   90.00
_cell.angle_gamma   90.00
#
_symmetry.space_group_name_H-M   'P 1'
#
loop_
_entity.id
_entity.type
_entity.pdbx_description
1 polymer ?
#
loop_
_entity_poly.entity_id
_entity_poly.type
_entity_poly.pdbx_seq_one_letter_code
_entity_poly.pdbx_strand_id
1 'polypeptide(L)'
;MFRERGYDGVAIAEMAAAAGFTHGGFYGQFAAKAALADEALAHAFAAARARWQQLAAADADGPVDGDADGDADGAAIDRLLARYLSAAMRDNWGDGCPAVALGMDTARQPAESGIHATYAAGLRGMIAALEEMLPPDWPARRRRERALLLMATMAGALTLARGLGDDPLSDEILATVHREGRLVAGLATASPATATAAQDEERTAGPLVARARHG
;
A
#
# COMPACT_ATOMS: atom_id res chain seq x y z
N MET A 1 14.86 10.26 -2.62
CA MET A 1 15.72 9.75 -3.71
C MET A 1 15.36 8.34 -4.16
N PHE A 2 15.80 7.24 -3.51
CA PHE A 2 15.49 5.87 -4.00
C PHE A 2 13.99 5.62 -4.18
N ARG A 3 13.17 6.06 -3.22
CA ARG A 3 11.71 5.89 -3.28
C ARG A 3 11.02 6.68 -4.39
N GLU A 4 11.67 7.71 -4.92
CA GLU A 4 11.13 8.55 -6.00
C GLU A 4 11.60 8.08 -7.38
N ARG A 5 12.79 7.47 -7.44
CA ARG A 5 13.48 7.19 -8.71
C ARG A 5 13.95 5.75 -8.88
N GLY A 6 13.57 4.87 -7.96
CA GLY A 6 14.03 3.49 -7.91
C GLY A 6 15.50 3.37 -7.49
N TYR A 7 15.99 2.13 -7.37
CA TYR A 7 17.39 1.88 -7.02
C TYR A 7 18.33 2.32 -8.14
N ASP A 8 17.97 2.07 -9.40
CA ASP A 8 18.85 2.30 -10.54
C ASP A 8 18.84 3.76 -11.03
N GLY A 9 17.76 4.51 -10.77
CA GLY A 9 17.61 5.91 -11.20
C GLY A 9 18.35 6.95 -10.34
N VAL A 10 19.20 6.53 -9.39
CA VAL A 10 19.95 7.43 -8.51
C VAL A 10 21.44 7.07 -8.50
N ALA A 11 22.32 8.05 -8.79
CA ALA A 11 23.77 7.85 -8.74
C ALA A 11 24.34 8.09 -7.33
N ILE A 12 25.44 7.40 -6.98
CA ILE A 12 26.14 7.61 -5.69
C ILE A 12 26.58 9.06 -5.53
N ALA A 13 27.17 9.65 -6.57
CA ALA A 13 27.63 11.04 -6.56
C ALA A 13 26.49 12.00 -6.21
N GLU A 14 25.28 11.72 -6.72
CA GLU A 14 24.10 12.53 -6.45
C GLU A 14 23.64 12.38 -5.00
N MET A 15 23.62 11.16 -4.45
CA MET A 15 23.27 10.92 -3.05
C MET A 15 24.29 11.53 -2.09
N ALA A 16 25.58 11.40 -2.40
CA ALA A 16 26.64 12.01 -1.62
C ALA A 16 26.49 13.53 -1.60
N ALA A 17 26.27 14.16 -2.76
CA ALA A 17 26.04 15.59 -2.87
C ALA A 17 24.79 16.04 -2.09
N ALA A 18 23.67 15.33 -2.23
CA ALA A 18 22.44 15.61 -1.51
C ALA A 18 22.60 15.48 0.02
N ALA A 19 23.46 14.57 0.48
CA ALA A 19 23.78 14.37 1.89
C ALA A 19 24.93 15.26 2.40
N GLY A 20 25.47 16.17 1.57
CA GLY A 20 26.57 17.06 1.96
C GLY A 20 27.95 16.39 2.07
N PHE A 21 28.11 15.18 1.53
CA PHE A 21 29.37 14.46 1.50
C PHE A 21 30.12 14.62 0.18
N THR A 22 31.45 14.52 0.24
CA THR A 22 32.27 14.32 -0.96
C THR A 22 32.16 12.88 -1.45
N HIS A 23 32.51 12.62 -2.71
CA HIS A 23 32.47 11.26 -3.27
C HIS A 23 33.28 10.24 -2.44
N GLY A 24 34.40 10.67 -1.83
CA GLY A 24 35.18 9.83 -0.93
C GLY A 24 34.53 9.59 0.44
N GLY A 25 33.75 10.55 0.96
CA GLY A 25 33.04 10.43 2.24
C GLY A 25 31.95 9.35 2.22
N PHE A 26 31.32 9.12 1.06
CA PHE A 26 30.33 8.05 0.89
C PHE A 26 30.90 6.66 1.16
N TYR A 27 32.04 6.34 0.55
CA TYR A 27 32.66 5.03 0.69
C TYR A 27 33.29 4.78 2.06
N GLY A 28 33.43 5.82 2.89
CA GLY A 28 33.75 5.68 4.31
C GLY A 28 32.57 5.19 5.16
N GLN A 29 31.33 5.32 4.68
CA GLN A 29 30.11 4.89 5.38
C GLN A 29 29.53 3.60 4.79
N PHE A 30 29.56 3.45 3.46
CA PHE A 30 28.99 2.30 2.77
C PHE A 30 30.00 1.70 1.79
N ALA A 31 30.17 0.37 1.86
CA ALA A 31 31.04 -0.34 0.93
C ALA A 31 30.54 -0.29 -0.52
N ALA A 32 29.21 -0.18 -0.72
CA ALA A 32 28.58 -0.11 -2.03
C ALA A 32 27.20 0.55 -1.96
N LYS A 33 26.69 0.98 -3.12
CA LYS A 33 25.32 1.49 -3.28
C LYS A 33 24.25 0.49 -2.81
N ALA A 34 24.48 -0.80 -3.04
CA ALA A 34 23.57 -1.86 -2.60
C ALA A 34 23.42 -1.87 -1.07
N ALA A 35 24.51 -1.71 -0.32
CA ALA A 35 24.47 -1.65 1.14
C ALA A 35 23.68 -0.43 1.64
N LEU A 36 23.83 0.73 0.97
CA LEU A 36 22.99 1.89 1.27
C LEU A 36 21.52 1.61 0.96
N ALA A 37 21.22 0.97 -0.17
CA ALA A 37 19.85 0.65 -0.57
C ALA A 37 19.16 -0.28 0.44
N ASP A 38 19.88 -1.28 0.97
CA ASP A 38 19.42 -2.15 2.04
C ASP A 38 19.07 -1.35 3.30
N GLU A 39 19.99 -0.53 3.80
CA GLU A 39 19.75 0.28 5.00
C GLU A 39 18.63 1.30 4.82
N ALA A 40 18.58 1.95 3.66
CA ALA A 40 17.53 2.90 3.33
C ALA A 40 16.15 2.23 3.25
N LEU A 41 16.07 1.04 2.66
CA LEU A 41 14.83 0.26 2.59
C LEU A 41 14.37 -0.18 3.98
N ALA A 42 15.29 -0.72 4.79
CA ALA A 42 15.01 -1.13 6.16
C ALA A 42 14.49 0.05 7.00
N HIS A 43 15.16 1.20 6.90
CA HIS A 43 14.76 2.43 7.56
C HIS A 43 13.36 2.89 7.11
N ALA A 44 13.09 2.88 5.80
CA ALA A 44 11.80 3.29 5.26
C ALA A 44 10.64 2.42 5.76
N PHE A 45 10.83 1.09 5.84
CA PHE A 45 9.84 0.19 6.43
C PHE A 45 9.66 0.42 7.93
N ALA A 46 10.75 0.62 8.69
CA ALA A 46 10.67 0.90 10.11
C ALA A 46 9.88 2.19 10.39
N ALA A 47 10.15 3.26 9.64
CA ALA A 47 9.42 4.52 9.74
C ALA A 47 7.94 4.40 9.31
N ALA A 48 7.64 3.62 8.27
CA ALA A 48 6.26 3.34 7.87
C ALA A 48 5.49 2.59 8.96
N ARG A 49 6.10 1.55 9.54
CA ARG A 49 5.51 0.77 10.64
C ARG A 49 5.27 1.62 11.89
N ALA A 50 6.23 2.46 12.27
CA ALA A 50 6.09 3.36 13.41
C ALA A 50 4.89 4.33 13.23
N ARG A 51 4.71 4.86 12.01
CA ARG A 51 3.53 5.71 11.68
C ARG A 51 2.21 4.95 11.82
N TRP A 52 2.18 3.68 11.41
CA TRP A 52 0.98 2.83 11.56
C TRP A 52 0.67 2.57 13.04
N GLN A 53 1.68 2.27 13.84
CA GLN A 53 1.51 2.05 15.28
C GLN A 53 1.03 3.32 16.00
N GLN A 54 1.56 4.48 15.64
CA GLN A 54 1.08 5.77 16.15
C GLN A 54 -0.39 6.03 15.77
N LEU A 55 -0.79 5.68 14.54
CA LEU A 55 -2.16 5.85 14.09
C LEU A 55 -3.12 4.90 14.82
N ALA A 56 -2.70 3.66 15.07
CA ALA A 56 -3.46 2.69 15.85
C ALA A 56 -3.66 3.17 17.29
N ALA A 57 -2.63 3.78 17.88
CA ALA A 57 -2.64 4.25 19.27
C ALA A 57 -3.30 5.62 19.47
N ALA A 58 -3.61 6.36 18.40
CA ALA A 58 -4.31 7.64 18.53
C ALA A 58 -5.72 7.42 19.09
N ASP A 59 -6.19 8.30 19.97
CA ASP A 59 -7.52 8.22 20.57
C ASP A 59 -8.62 8.22 19.50
N ALA A 60 -9.69 7.45 19.74
CA ALA A 60 -10.82 7.28 18.82
C ALA A 60 -11.68 8.57 18.65
N ASP A 61 -11.43 9.61 19.46
CA ASP A 61 -12.18 10.87 19.48
C ASP A 61 -11.74 11.89 18.40
N GLY A 62 -10.78 11.54 17.54
CA GLY A 62 -10.42 12.37 16.38
C GLY A 62 -11.51 12.31 15.30
N PRO A 63 -11.78 13.41 14.56
CA PRO A 63 -12.78 13.40 13.51
C PRO A 63 -12.38 12.38 12.43
N VAL A 64 -13.20 11.34 12.27
CA VAL A 64 -13.17 10.47 11.09
C VAL A 64 -14.11 11.09 10.07
N ASP A 65 -13.55 11.57 8.96
CA ASP A 65 -14.34 12.02 7.82
C ASP A 65 -15.01 10.80 7.17
N GLY A 66 -16.30 10.60 7.41
CA GLY A 66 -17.11 9.57 6.77
C GLY A 66 -18.34 9.15 7.57
N ASP A 67 -19.36 8.62 6.87
CA ASP A 67 -20.59 8.02 7.42
C ASP A 67 -20.28 6.71 8.16
N ALA A 68 -19.46 6.78 9.20
CA ALA A 68 -19.10 5.63 10.02
C ALA A 68 -20.27 5.29 10.95
N ASP A 69 -21.13 4.38 10.51
CA ASP A 69 -21.93 3.48 11.37
C ASP A 69 -20.99 2.55 12.19
N GLY A 70 -19.88 3.07 12.70
CA GLY A 70 -18.73 2.31 13.17
C GLY A 70 -18.82 1.91 14.63
N ASP A 71 -18.78 0.61 14.89
CA ASP A 71 -18.34 0.06 16.16
C ASP A 71 -16.89 0.49 16.49
N ALA A 72 -16.54 0.53 17.77
CA ALA A 72 -15.18 0.87 18.22
C ALA A 72 -14.10 -0.07 17.64
N ASP A 73 -14.49 -1.26 17.19
CA ASP A 73 -13.62 -2.37 16.79
C ASP A 73 -12.96 -2.20 15.40
N GLY A 74 -13.05 -1.04 14.76
CA GLY A 74 -12.43 -0.79 13.45
C GLY A 74 -11.78 0.59 13.24
N ALA A 75 -11.82 1.50 14.22
CA ALA A 75 -11.40 2.89 14.04
C ALA A 75 -9.93 3.05 13.61
N ALA A 76 -9.03 2.17 14.06
CA ALA A 76 -7.62 2.17 13.62
C ALA A 76 -7.48 1.83 12.13
N ILE A 77 -8.27 0.87 11.64
CA ILE A 77 -8.29 0.48 10.22
C ILE A 77 -8.90 1.59 9.37
N ASP A 78 -9.98 2.23 9.82
CA ASP A 78 -10.63 3.32 9.09
C ASP A 78 -9.67 4.51 8.90
N ARG A 79 -8.98 4.91 9.97
CA ARG A 79 -7.95 5.97 9.88
C ARG A 79 -6.80 5.59 8.96
N LEU A 80 -6.38 4.32 8.98
CA LEU A 80 -5.34 3.84 8.07
C LEU A 80 -5.80 3.90 6.62
N LEU A 81 -7.01 3.44 6.32
CA LEU A 81 -7.60 3.50 5.00
C LEU A 81 -7.67 4.94 4.50
N ALA A 82 -8.23 5.86 5.30
CA ALA A 82 -8.35 7.28 4.97
C ALA A 82 -7.00 7.91 4.63
N ARG A 83 -5.97 7.60 5.42
CA ARG A 83 -4.62 8.11 5.17
C ARG A 83 -3.96 7.48 3.95
N TYR A 84 -4.07 6.15 3.80
CA TYR A 84 -3.35 5.39 2.79
C TYR A 84 -3.97 5.53 1.39
N LEU A 85 -5.29 5.67 1.30
CA LEU A 85 -6.05 5.74 0.06
C LEU A 85 -6.48 7.18 -0.23
N SER A 86 -5.52 8.10 -0.17
CA SER A 86 -5.71 9.53 -0.41
C SER A 86 -4.85 10.03 -1.57
N ALA A 87 -5.28 11.12 -2.22
CA ALA A 87 -4.46 11.83 -3.21
C ALA A 87 -3.10 12.24 -2.63
N ALA A 88 -3.07 12.69 -1.36
CA ALA A 88 -1.84 13.02 -0.67
C ALA A 88 -0.86 11.82 -0.59
N MET A 89 -1.36 10.60 -0.38
CA MET A 89 -0.53 9.40 -0.40
C MET A 89 -0.15 8.98 -1.83
N ARG A 90 -1.06 9.13 -2.80
CA ARG A 90 -0.81 8.87 -4.23
C ARG A 90 0.35 9.70 -4.73
N ASP A 91 0.32 11.00 -4.46
CA ASP A 91 1.26 11.97 -5.02
C ASP A 91 2.59 12.01 -4.25
N ASN A 92 2.63 11.45 -3.04
CA ASN A 92 3.82 11.40 -2.21
C ASN A 92 4.69 10.15 -2.46
N TRP A 93 5.61 10.28 -3.42
CA TRP A 93 6.61 9.25 -3.75
C TRP A 93 7.67 9.06 -2.65
N GLY A 94 8.13 10.17 -2.06
CA GLY A 94 9.22 10.21 -1.08
C GLY A 94 8.88 9.59 0.28
N ASP A 95 7.68 9.86 0.81
CA ASP A 95 7.27 9.47 2.17
C ASP A 95 6.05 8.54 2.23
N GLY A 96 5.52 8.10 1.08
CA GLY A 96 4.42 7.13 1.00
C GLY A 96 4.68 5.70 1.53
N CYS A 97 4.09 4.67 0.94
CA CYS A 97 4.38 3.28 1.32
C CYS A 97 5.66 2.76 0.63
N PRO A 98 6.67 2.28 1.38
CA PRO A 98 7.89 1.73 0.79
C PRO A 98 7.64 0.47 -0.06
N ALA A 99 6.63 -0.34 0.28
CA ALA A 99 6.26 -1.52 -0.52
C ALA A 99 5.77 -1.14 -1.92
N VAL A 100 5.00 -0.05 -2.03
CA VAL A 100 4.54 0.47 -3.33
C VAL A 100 5.67 1.18 -4.07
N ALA A 101 6.48 1.98 -3.36
CA ALA A 101 7.54 2.77 -3.98
C ALA A 101 8.70 1.94 -4.53
N LEU A 102 9.05 0.83 -3.86
CA LEU A 102 10.26 0.05 -4.17
C LEU A 102 10.00 -1.43 -4.45
N GLY A 103 8.74 -1.88 -4.44
CA GLY A 103 8.40 -3.29 -4.65
C GLY A 103 8.83 -3.80 -6.03
N MET A 104 8.51 -3.05 -7.09
CA MET A 104 8.89 -3.42 -8.46
C MET A 104 10.40 -3.27 -8.70
N ASP A 105 11.04 -2.26 -8.14
CA ASP A 105 12.50 -2.10 -8.20
C ASP A 105 13.20 -3.26 -7.51
N THR A 106 12.73 -3.66 -6.33
CA THR A 106 13.22 -4.84 -5.60
C THR A 106 13.05 -6.10 -6.43
N ALA A 107 11.89 -6.30 -7.07
CA ALA A 107 11.62 -7.46 -7.91
C ALA A 107 12.56 -7.58 -9.13
N ARG A 108 13.13 -6.46 -9.61
CA ARG A 108 14.11 -6.45 -10.71
C ARG A 108 15.55 -6.69 -10.24
N GLN A 109 15.83 -6.64 -8.94
CA GLN A 109 17.17 -6.88 -8.42
C GLN A 109 17.55 -8.37 -8.52
N PRO A 110 18.83 -8.70 -8.72
CA PRO A 110 19.31 -10.08 -8.75
C PRO A 110 18.88 -10.89 -7.53
N ALA A 111 18.61 -12.19 -7.70
CA ALA A 111 18.10 -13.05 -6.62
C ALA A 111 19.08 -13.17 -5.44
N GLU A 112 20.38 -13.03 -5.70
CA GLU A 112 21.46 -13.10 -4.73
C GLU A 112 21.64 -11.81 -3.92
N SER A 113 20.91 -10.75 -4.25
CA SER A 113 20.98 -9.47 -3.54
C SER A 113 20.28 -9.54 -2.18
N GLY A 114 20.86 -8.88 -1.16
CA GLY A 114 20.29 -8.80 0.20
C GLY A 114 18.94 -8.09 0.27
N ILE A 115 18.62 -7.26 -0.72
CA ILE A 115 17.45 -6.38 -0.75
C ILE A 115 16.12 -7.14 -0.74
N HIS A 116 16.06 -8.35 -1.29
CA HIS A 116 14.87 -9.21 -1.22
C HIS A 116 14.58 -9.62 0.23
N ALA A 117 15.61 -9.96 1.00
CA ALA A 117 15.46 -10.32 2.40
C ALA A 117 15.05 -9.10 3.25
N THR A 118 15.66 -7.94 2.98
CA THR A 118 15.31 -6.66 3.61
C THR A 118 13.86 -6.28 3.35
N TYR A 119 13.42 -6.35 2.09
CA TYR A 119 12.04 -6.10 1.69
C TYR A 119 11.06 -7.05 2.38
N ALA A 120 11.35 -8.35 2.36
CA ALA A 120 10.50 -9.35 2.99
C ALA A 120 10.38 -9.15 4.51
N ALA A 121 11.47 -8.78 5.19
CA ALA A 121 11.45 -8.45 6.61
C ALA A 121 10.59 -7.21 6.90
N GLY A 122 10.77 -6.15 6.12
CA GLY A 122 9.99 -4.92 6.23
C GLY A 122 8.50 -5.15 6.00
N LEU A 123 8.13 -5.85 4.93
CA LEU A 123 6.74 -6.17 4.61
C LEU A 123 6.10 -7.07 5.68
N ARG A 124 6.84 -8.05 6.22
CA ARG A 124 6.35 -8.85 7.36
C ARG A 124 6.01 -7.98 8.57
N GLY A 125 6.85 -6.99 8.89
CA GLY A 125 6.59 -6.05 9.97
C GLY A 125 5.36 -5.17 9.74
N MET A 126 5.12 -4.74 8.50
CA MET A 126 3.90 -3.99 8.15
C MET A 126 2.65 -4.85 8.32
N ILE A 127 2.67 -6.10 7.84
CA ILE A 127 1.52 -7.00 7.99
C ILE A 127 1.27 -7.32 9.48
N ALA A 128 2.33 -7.49 10.29
CA ALA A 128 2.16 -7.68 11.74
C ALA A 128 1.48 -6.48 12.40
N ALA A 129 1.81 -5.24 12.01
CA ALA A 129 1.14 -4.05 12.51
C ALA A 129 -0.35 -3.99 12.11
N LEU A 130 -0.72 -4.49 10.93
CA LEU A 130 -2.12 -4.65 10.55
C LEU A 130 -2.83 -5.71 11.38
N GLU A 131 -2.15 -6.82 11.70
CA GLU A 131 -2.71 -7.86 12.58
C GLU A 131 -2.99 -7.30 13.99
N GLU A 132 -2.17 -6.37 14.48
CA GLU A 132 -2.36 -5.67 15.76
C GLU A 132 -3.55 -4.70 15.76
N MET A 133 -3.94 -4.18 14.59
CA MET A 133 -5.10 -3.29 14.42
C MET A 133 -6.43 -4.03 14.29
N LEU A 134 -6.40 -5.36 14.10
CA LEU A 134 -7.60 -6.19 13.97
C LEU A 134 -8.07 -6.72 15.33
N PRO A 135 -9.35 -7.13 15.46
CA PRO A 135 -9.91 -7.54 16.74
C PRO A 135 -9.08 -8.65 17.43
N PRO A 136 -8.64 -8.44 18.68
CA PRO A 136 -7.67 -9.31 19.35
C PRO A 136 -8.23 -10.70 19.68
N ASP A 137 -9.55 -10.82 19.76
CA ASP A 137 -10.30 -12.05 20.02
C ASP A 137 -10.42 -12.96 18.77
N TRP A 138 -10.15 -12.44 17.57
CA TRP A 138 -10.14 -13.26 16.36
C TRP A 138 -9.02 -14.31 16.39
N PRO A 139 -9.21 -15.48 15.77
CA PRO A 139 -8.12 -16.44 15.59
C PRO A 139 -6.92 -15.82 14.86
N ALA A 140 -5.70 -16.11 15.30
CA ALA A 140 -4.47 -15.55 14.71
C ALA A 140 -4.38 -15.76 13.19
N ARG A 141 -4.79 -16.95 12.71
CA ARG A 141 -4.87 -17.25 11.27
C ARG A 141 -5.81 -16.28 10.52
N ARG A 142 -6.98 -15.98 11.08
CA ARG A 142 -7.95 -15.05 10.47
C ARG A 142 -7.36 -13.65 10.40
N ARG A 143 -6.76 -13.14 11.49
CA ARG A 143 -6.10 -11.83 11.47
C ARG A 143 -5.01 -11.76 10.40
N ARG A 144 -4.17 -12.79 10.33
CA ARG A 144 -3.11 -12.90 9.32
C ARG A 144 -3.65 -12.84 7.89
N GLU A 145 -4.67 -13.64 7.58
CA GLU A 145 -5.30 -13.68 6.25
C GLU A 145 -5.92 -12.31 5.88
N ARG A 146 -6.58 -11.63 6.83
CA ARG A 146 -7.17 -10.31 6.61
C ARG A 146 -6.13 -9.20 6.46
N ALA A 147 -5.08 -9.22 7.27
CA ALA A 147 -3.97 -8.28 7.17
C ALA A 147 -3.24 -8.40 5.83
N LEU A 148 -3.00 -9.63 5.36
CA LEU A 148 -2.42 -9.88 4.03
C LEU A 148 -3.29 -9.33 2.91
N LEU A 149 -4.59 -9.64 2.95
CA LEU A 149 -5.54 -9.17 1.96
C LEU A 149 -5.61 -7.64 1.93
N LEU A 150 -5.75 -7.02 3.10
CA LEU A 150 -5.81 -5.56 3.23
C LEU A 150 -4.53 -4.87 2.72
N MET A 151 -3.35 -5.38 3.07
CA MET A 151 -2.07 -4.86 2.58
C MET A 151 -2.00 -4.94 1.04
N ALA A 152 -2.36 -6.08 0.45
CA ALA A 152 -2.33 -6.29 -0.99
C ALA A 152 -3.32 -5.36 -1.71
N THR A 153 -4.55 -5.24 -1.18
CA THR A 153 -5.59 -4.38 -1.74
C THR A 153 -5.19 -2.91 -1.68
N MET A 154 -4.73 -2.41 -0.54
CA MET A 154 -4.32 -1.00 -0.40
C MET A 154 -3.10 -0.69 -1.28
N ALA A 155 -2.08 -1.55 -1.27
CA ALA A 155 -0.89 -1.36 -2.09
C ALA A 155 -1.21 -1.41 -3.59
N GLY A 156 -2.06 -2.35 -4.02
CA GLY A 156 -2.52 -2.48 -5.39
C GLY A 156 -3.29 -1.25 -5.85
N ALA A 157 -4.26 -0.78 -5.06
CA ALA A 157 -5.04 0.42 -5.34
C ALA A 157 -4.13 1.64 -5.53
N LEU A 158 -3.20 1.86 -4.60
CA LEU A 158 -2.26 2.98 -4.66
C LEU A 158 -1.32 2.88 -5.88
N THR A 159 -0.88 1.67 -6.23
CA THR A 159 -0.02 1.42 -7.40
C THR A 159 -0.75 1.76 -8.69
N LEU A 160 -1.99 1.28 -8.85
CA LEU A 160 -2.81 1.54 -10.02
C LEU A 160 -3.14 3.03 -10.15
N ALA A 161 -3.58 3.67 -9.06
CA ALA A 161 -3.90 5.08 -9.02
C ALA A 161 -2.72 5.97 -9.45
N ARG A 162 -1.49 5.63 -9.04
CA ARG A 162 -0.27 6.34 -9.47
C ARG A 162 0.03 6.18 -10.96
N GLY A 163 -0.24 5.00 -11.51
CA GLY A 163 0.01 4.71 -12.93
C GLY A 163 -0.93 5.46 -13.89
N LEU A 164 -2.05 5.97 -13.39
CA LEU A 164 -3.09 6.63 -14.17
C LEU A 164 -2.90 8.15 -14.32
N GLY A 165 -1.98 8.77 -13.56
CA GLY A 165 -1.78 10.22 -13.60
C GLY A 165 -3.06 10.99 -13.22
N ASP A 166 -3.47 11.93 -14.08
CA ASP A 166 -4.65 12.79 -13.87
C ASP A 166 -5.98 12.16 -14.34
N ASP A 167 -5.97 10.90 -14.78
CA ASP A 167 -7.21 10.21 -15.18
C ASP A 167 -8.16 10.07 -13.97
N PRO A 168 -9.45 10.44 -14.08
CA PRO A 168 -10.43 10.33 -12.99
C PRO A 168 -10.56 8.92 -12.38
N LEU A 169 -10.22 7.86 -13.14
CA LEU A 169 -10.18 6.49 -12.64
C LEU A 169 -9.20 6.33 -11.46
N SER A 170 -8.18 7.18 -11.37
CA SER A 170 -7.24 7.21 -10.25
C SER A 170 -7.97 7.45 -8.91
N ASP A 171 -8.80 8.48 -8.85
CA ASP A 171 -9.56 8.83 -7.65
C ASP A 171 -10.70 7.83 -7.40
N GLU A 172 -11.33 7.31 -8.46
CA GLU A 172 -12.36 6.29 -8.37
C GLU A 172 -11.85 5.00 -7.71
N ILE A 173 -10.65 4.54 -8.08
CA ILE A 173 -10.01 3.36 -7.48
C ILE A 173 -9.76 3.59 -5.98
N LEU A 174 -9.19 4.74 -5.62
CA LEU A 174 -8.89 5.06 -4.21
C LEU A 174 -10.16 5.14 -3.37
N ALA A 175 -11.16 5.87 -3.86
CA ALA A 175 -12.45 6.02 -3.17
C ALA A 175 -13.19 4.69 -3.02
N THR A 176 -13.17 3.85 -4.06
CA THR A 176 -13.80 2.52 -4.02
C THR A 176 -13.12 1.63 -2.99
N VAL A 177 -11.80 1.53 -3.04
CA VAL A 177 -11.07 0.66 -2.10
C VAL A 177 -11.15 1.20 -0.66
N HIS A 178 -11.24 2.52 -0.48
CA HIS A 178 -11.45 3.13 0.82
C HIS A 178 -12.79 2.68 1.43
N ARG A 179 -13.87 2.81 0.66
CA ARG A 179 -15.23 2.41 1.08
C ARG A 179 -15.34 0.91 1.37
N GLU A 180 -14.75 0.06 0.51
CA GLU A 180 -14.81 -1.39 0.68
C GLU A 180 -13.75 -1.93 1.67
N GLY A 181 -12.88 -1.08 2.19
CA GLY A 181 -11.73 -1.48 3.01
C GLY A 181 -12.11 -2.24 4.28
N ARG A 182 -13.23 -1.89 4.91
CA ARG A 182 -13.76 -2.63 6.08
C ARG A 182 -14.20 -4.06 5.74
N LEU A 183 -14.77 -4.27 4.55
CA LEU A 183 -15.13 -5.62 4.08
C LEU A 183 -13.89 -6.47 3.83
N VAL A 184 -12.87 -5.86 3.23
CA VAL A 184 -11.57 -6.49 2.99
C VAL A 184 -10.92 -6.90 4.32
N ALA A 185 -10.93 -5.99 5.31
CA ALA A 185 -10.48 -6.25 6.67
C ALA A 185 -11.33 -7.29 7.43
N GLY A 186 -12.54 -7.61 6.94
CA GLY A 186 -13.47 -8.54 7.56
C GLY A 186 -14.22 -7.95 8.76
N LEU A 187 -14.26 -6.62 8.86
CA LEU A 187 -14.92 -5.81 9.90
C LEU A 187 -16.37 -5.44 9.53
N ALA A 188 -16.74 -5.62 8.27
CA ALA A 188 -18.11 -5.47 7.80
C ALA A 188 -18.57 -6.75 7.11
N THR A 189 -19.88 -6.94 7.02
CA THR A 189 -20.51 -7.94 6.15
C THR A 189 -20.96 -7.26 4.86
N ALA A 190 -20.87 -7.96 3.73
CA ALA A 190 -21.30 -7.41 2.45
C ALA A 190 -22.78 -7.02 2.55
N SER A 191 -23.10 -5.76 2.26
CA SER A 191 -24.50 -5.33 2.18
C SER A 191 -25.17 -6.04 0.99
N PRO A 192 -26.41 -6.53 1.13
CA PRO A 192 -27.12 -7.19 0.03
C PRO A 192 -27.33 -6.28 -1.20
N ALA A 193 -27.20 -4.96 -1.07
CA ALA A 193 -27.32 -4.02 -2.18
C ALA A 193 -26.21 -4.16 -3.25
N THR A 194 -24.99 -4.55 -2.87
CA THR A 194 -23.87 -4.72 -3.82
C THR A 194 -24.06 -5.97 -4.69
N ALA A 195 -24.80 -6.98 -4.20
CA ALA A 195 -25.14 -8.17 -4.98
C ALA A 195 -26.18 -7.88 -6.08
N THR A 196 -27.08 -6.92 -5.84
CA THR A 196 -28.10 -6.53 -6.82
C THR A 196 -27.52 -5.71 -7.97
N ALA A 197 -26.54 -4.84 -7.73
CA ALA A 197 -25.88 -4.06 -8.78
C ALA A 197 -25.11 -4.94 -9.78
N ALA A 198 -24.40 -5.97 -9.29
CA ALA A 198 -23.72 -6.94 -10.14
C ALA A 198 -24.69 -7.78 -10.99
N GLN A 199 -25.87 -8.10 -10.44
CA GLN A 199 -26.92 -8.82 -11.15
C GLN A 199 -27.69 -7.95 -12.17
N ASP A 200 -27.75 -6.64 -11.96
CA ASP A 200 -28.36 -5.72 -12.92
C ASP A 200 -27.43 -5.43 -14.11
N GLU A 201 -26.12 -5.27 -13.88
CA GLU A 201 -25.13 -5.13 -14.97
C GLU A 201 -25.07 -6.37 -15.87
N GLU A 202 -25.08 -7.57 -15.28
CA GLU A 202 -25.07 -8.85 -16.00
C GLU A 202 -26.40 -9.10 -16.77
N ARG A 203 -27.51 -8.48 -16.34
CA ARG A 203 -28.81 -8.55 -17.03
C ARG A 203 -28.93 -7.54 -18.17
N THR A 204 -28.19 -6.42 -18.14
CA THR A 204 -28.09 -5.47 -19.26
C THR A 204 -27.12 -5.92 -20.36
N ALA A 205 -26.18 -6.82 -20.07
CA ALA A 205 -25.32 -7.46 -21.06
C ALA A 205 -26.04 -8.65 -21.74
N GLY A 206 -27.11 -8.37 -22.48
CA GLY A 206 -27.82 -9.38 -23.28
C GLY A 206 -26.89 -10.09 -24.30
N PRO A 207 -27.22 -11.32 -24.71
CA PRO A 207 -26.31 -12.16 -25.48
C PRO A 207 -26.00 -11.52 -26.83
N LEU A 208 -24.71 -11.39 -27.16
CA LEU A 208 -24.22 -11.15 -28.52
C LEU A 208 -24.63 -12.34 -29.38
N VAL A 209 -25.86 -12.29 -29.91
CA VAL A 209 -26.38 -13.28 -30.86
C VAL A 209 -25.56 -13.14 -32.14
N ALA A 210 -24.74 -14.16 -32.38
CA ALA A 210 -24.04 -14.40 -33.61
C ALA A 210 -25.00 -14.28 -34.81
N ARG A 211 -24.80 -13.25 -35.64
CA ARG A 211 -25.36 -13.20 -36.99
C ARG A 211 -24.30 -13.64 -37.99
N ALA A 212 -24.23 -14.95 -38.20
CA ALA A 212 -23.84 -15.50 -39.48
C ALA A 212 -25.11 -15.67 -40.34
N ARG A 213 -25.13 -15.08 -41.54
CA ARG A 213 -25.45 -15.74 -42.83
C ARG A 213 -25.80 -14.76 -43.96
N HIS A 214 -25.08 -14.98 -45.07
CA HIS A 214 -25.52 -15.02 -46.48
C HIS A 214 -25.80 -13.71 -47.23
N GLY A 215 -25.05 -13.56 -48.32
CA GLY A 215 -25.12 -12.55 -49.37
C GLY A 215 -23.82 -12.61 -50.17
#